data_AF-A0A502SG69-F1
#
_entry.id   AF-A0A502SG69-F1
#
_cell.length_a   1.000
_cell.length_b   1.000
_cell.length_c   1.000
_cell.angle_alpha   90.00
_cell.angle_beta   90.00
_cell.angle_gamma   90.00
#
_symmetry.space_group_name_H-M   'P 1'
#
loop_
_entity.id
_entity.type
_entity.pdbx_description
1 polymer ?
#
loop_
_entity_poly.entity_id
_entity_poly.type
_entity_poly.pdbx_seq_one_letter_code
_entity_poly.pdbx_strand_id
1 'polypeptide(L)'
;MLYPGRFLEASEIEMLARVLRAICAERGILSASEQGERLASHLLKLFMNGLTGEHELLDAERNLARRHGQSLQRLSGGHAWTREAA
;
A
#
# COMPACT_ATOMS: atom_id res chain seq x y z
N MET A 1 8.42 -14.66 -9.58
CA MET A 1 8.12 -15.87 -8.81
C MET A 1 6.65 -15.84 -8.41
N LEU A 2 5.81 -16.59 -9.12
CA LEU A 2 4.42 -16.85 -8.73
C LEU A 2 4.45 -18.02 -7.74
N TYR A 3 3.90 -17.82 -6.53
CA TYR A 3 3.90 -18.85 -5.49
C TYR A 3 2.84 -19.91 -5.83
N PRO A 4 3.20 -21.21 -5.94
CA PRO A 4 2.27 -22.26 -6.31
C PRO A 4 1.38 -22.63 -5.11
N GLY A 5 0.07 -22.55 -5.28
CA GLY A 5 -0.88 -23.47 -4.63
C GLY A 5 -1.39 -23.16 -3.23
N ARG A 6 -1.17 -21.95 -2.66
CA ARG A 6 -1.90 -21.57 -1.45
C ARG A 6 -3.30 -21.09 -1.83
N PHE A 7 -4.30 -21.93 -1.60
CA PHE A 7 -5.70 -21.54 -1.70
C PHE A 7 -6.03 -20.58 -0.56
N LEU A 8 -6.69 -19.48 -0.90
CA LEU A 8 -7.24 -18.59 0.10
C LEU A 8 -8.52 -19.20 0.67
N GLU A 9 -8.60 -19.30 1.98
CA GLU A 9 -9.84 -19.64 2.66
C GLU A 9 -10.83 -18.47 2.56
N ALA A 10 -12.13 -18.76 2.64
CA ALA A 10 -13.17 -17.72 2.61
C ALA A 10 -12.95 -16.65 3.70
N SER A 11 -12.49 -17.06 4.88
CA SER A 11 -12.13 -16.17 6.00
C SER A 11 -10.97 -15.23 5.65
N GLU A 12 -9.96 -15.72 4.93
CA GLU A 12 -8.81 -14.93 4.47
C GLU A 12 -9.23 -13.92 3.40
N ILE A 13 -10.10 -14.33 2.46
CA ILE A 13 -10.65 -13.44 1.43
C ILE A 13 -11.48 -12.32 2.07
N GLU A 14 -12.33 -12.66 3.04
CA GLU A 14 -13.11 -11.66 3.76
C GLU A 14 -12.24 -10.67 4.53
N MET A 15 -11.18 -11.15 5.17
CA MET A 15 -10.22 -10.29 5.88
C MET A 15 -9.55 -9.32 4.91
N LEU A 16 -9.05 -9.81 3.77
CA LEU A 16 -8.44 -8.97 2.73
C LEU A 16 -9.43 -7.93 2.20
N ALA A 17 -10.69 -8.32 2.00
CA ALA A 17 -11.75 -7.40 1.57
C ALA A 17 -12.05 -6.32 2.63
N ARG A 18 -12.06 -6.68 3.92
CA ARG A 18 -12.23 -5.72 5.03
C ARG A 18 -11.08 -4.71 5.07
N VAL A 19 -9.83 -5.19 4.99
CA VAL A 19 -8.63 -4.35 4.96
C VAL A 19 -8.63 -3.41 3.75
N LEU A 20 -8.92 -3.94 2.55
CA LEU A 20 -9.00 -3.13 1.34
C LEU A 20 -10.02 -2.01 1.47
N ARG A 21 -11.23 -2.33 1.96
CA ARG A 21 -12.29 -1.33 2.17
C ARG A 21 -11.90 -0.28 3.19
N ALA A 22 -11.26 -0.67 4.29
CA ALA A 22 -10.78 0.26 5.31
C ALA A 22 -9.76 1.26 4.73
N ILE A 23 -8.77 0.77 3.99
CA ILE A 23 -7.73 1.62 3.39
C ILE A 23 -8.31 2.48 2.26
N CYS A 24 -9.21 1.93 1.44
CA CYS A 24 -9.93 2.70 0.42
C CYS A 24 -10.74 3.84 1.05
N ALA A 25 -11.45 3.59 2.15
CA ALA A 25 -12.18 4.63 2.88
C ALA A 25 -11.24 5.68 3.49
N GLU A 26 -10.12 5.26 4.10
CA GLU A 26 -9.10 6.18 4.66
C GLU A 26 -8.46 7.08 3.59
N ARG A 27 -8.25 6.55 2.38
CA ARG A 27 -7.61 7.27 1.27
C ARG A 27 -8.61 7.98 0.35
N GLY A 28 -9.92 7.79 0.55
CA GLY A 28 -10.97 8.32 -0.33
C GLY A 28 -10.97 7.71 -1.74
N ILE A 29 -10.49 6.47 -1.88
CA ILE A 29 -10.34 5.78 -3.16
C ILE A 29 -11.49 4.78 -3.36
N LEU A 30 -12.02 4.69 -4.58
CA LEU A 30 -12.98 3.64 -4.93
C LEU A 30 -12.25 2.30 -5.09
N SER A 31 -12.74 1.25 -4.44
CA SER A 31 -12.16 -0.09 -4.52
C SER A 31 -12.19 -0.69 -5.92
N ALA A 32 -13.13 -0.27 -6.77
CA ALA A 32 -13.22 -0.66 -8.19
C ALA A 32 -12.39 0.24 -9.13
N SER A 33 -11.60 1.17 -8.60
CA SER A 33 -10.67 1.97 -9.42
C SER A 33 -9.38 1.21 -9.65
N GLU A 34 -8.61 1.61 -10.66
CA GLU A 34 -7.26 1.07 -10.92
C GLU A 34 -6.35 1.16 -9.67
N GLN A 35 -6.49 2.21 -8.88
CA GLN A 35 -5.77 2.35 -7.61
C GLN A 35 -6.24 1.34 -6.56
N GLY A 36 -7.54 1.04 -6.51
CA GLY A 36 -8.10 -0.01 -5.65
C GLY A 36 -7.61 -1.40 -6.04
N GLU A 37 -7.56 -1.71 -7.34
CA GLU A 37 -7.05 -2.99 -7.85
C GLU A 37 -5.55 -3.18 -7.57
N ARG A 38 -4.75 -2.12 -7.75
CA ARG A 38 -3.32 -2.13 -7.39
C ARG A 38 -3.12 -2.36 -5.90
N LEU A 39 -3.93 -1.72 -5.06
CA LEU A 39 -3.91 -1.91 -3.61
C LEU A 39 -4.29 -3.35 -3.23
N ALA A 40 -5.35 -3.91 -3.83
CA ALA A 40 -5.76 -5.30 -3.60
C ALA A 40 -4.65 -6.29 -3.98
N SER A 41 -4.01 -6.08 -5.13
CA SER A 41 -2.87 -6.88 -5.59
C SER A 41 -1.68 -6.79 -4.64
N HIS A 42 -1.42 -5.59 -4.09
CA HIS A 42 -0.36 -5.38 -3.12
C HIS A 42 -0.64 -6.11 -1.80
N LEU A 43 -1.85 -5.96 -1.25
CA LEU A 43 -2.30 -6.65 -0.03
C LEU A 43 -2.19 -8.17 -0.19
N LEU A 44 -2.64 -8.71 -1.32
CA LEU A 44 -2.51 -10.14 -1.62
C LEU A 44 -1.05 -10.58 -1.62
N LYS A 45 -0.16 -9.78 -2.22
CA LYS A 45 1.28 -10.08 -2.22
C LYS A 45 1.87 -10.07 -0.81
N LEU A 46 1.49 -9.11 0.05
CA LEU A 46 1.92 -9.08 1.45
C LEU A 46 1.45 -10.32 2.20
N PHE A 47 0.18 -10.70 2.01
CA PHE A 47 -0.41 -11.88 2.61
C PHE A 47 0.32 -13.17 2.23
N MET A 48 0.59 -13.33 0.93
CA MET A 48 1.35 -14.47 0.41
C MET A 48 2.80 -14.50 0.92
N ASN A 49 3.38 -13.36 1.26
CA ASN A 49 4.72 -13.28 1.86
C ASN A 49 4.74 -13.57 3.38
N GLY A 50 3.59 -13.85 3.99
CA GLY A 50 3.48 -14.27 5.40
C GLY A 50 2.83 -13.25 6.34
N LEU A 51 2.45 -12.06 5.86
CA LEU A 51 1.69 -11.09 6.65
C LEU A 51 0.21 -11.47 6.70
N THR A 52 -0.14 -12.31 7.65
CA THR A 52 -1.49 -12.89 7.74
C THR A 52 -2.43 -12.15 8.69
N GLY A 53 -1.91 -11.23 9.51
CA GLY A 53 -2.72 -10.43 10.43
C GLY A 53 -3.36 -9.21 9.77
N GLU A 54 -4.65 -8.98 10.06
CA GLU A 54 -5.39 -7.78 9.63
C GLU A 54 -4.70 -6.48 10.05
N HIS A 55 -4.26 -6.41 11.32
CA HIS A 55 -3.56 -5.24 11.85
C HIS A 55 -2.18 -5.04 11.21
N GLU A 56 -1.47 -6.14 10.89
CA GLU A 56 -0.16 -6.08 10.26
C GLU A 56 -0.26 -5.57 8.82
N LEU A 57 -1.29 -6.00 8.08
CA LEU A 57 -1.57 -5.51 6.73
C LEU A 57 -1.92 -4.02 6.72
N LEU A 58 -2.74 -3.57 7.69
CA LEU A 58 -3.07 -2.15 7.85
C LEU A 58 -1.84 -1.31 8.22
N ASP A 59 -1.00 -1.80 9.14
CA ASP A 59 0.22 -1.08 9.54
C ASP A 59 1.23 -1.02 8.39
N ALA A 60 1.42 -2.13 7.67
CA ALA A 60 2.29 -2.18 6.50
C ALA A 60 1.88 -1.15 5.43
N GLU A 61 0.58 -1.02 5.14
CA GLU A 61 0.08 -0.04 4.18
C GLU A 61 0.19 1.40 4.67
N ARG A 62 -0.03 1.66 5.97
CA ARG A 62 0.18 2.99 6.56
C ARG A 62 1.66 3.38 6.58
N ASN A 63 2.56 2.42 6.85
CA ASN A 63 4.00 2.61 6.78
C ASN A 63 4.46 2.87 5.33
N LEU A 64 3.88 2.18 4.35
CA LEU A 64 4.15 2.43 2.93
C LEU A 64 3.71 3.85 2.52
N ALA A 65 2.52 4.27 2.93
CA ALA A 65 2.03 5.64 2.67
C ALA A 65 2.96 6.69 3.28
N ARG A 66 3.46 6.47 4.51
CA ARG A 66 4.49 7.34 5.14
C ARG A 66 5.79 7.37 4.35
N ARG A 67 6.28 6.22 3.88
CA ARG A 67 7.51 6.15 3.05
C ARG A 67 7.34 6.85 1.72
N HIS A 68 6.19 6.74 1.07
CA HIS A 68 5.91 7.49 -0.17
C HIS A 68 5.83 9.00 0.08
N GLY A 69 5.21 9.42 1.19
CA GLY A 69 5.21 10.84 1.61
C GLY A 69 6.62 11.38 1.91
N GLN A 70 7.52 10.56 2.45
CA GLN A 70 8.92 10.94 2.69
C GLN A 70 9.79 10.88 1.43
N SER A 71 9.52 9.95 0.52
CA SER A 71 10.23 9.83 -0.76
C SER A 71 9.94 11.03 -1.67
N LEU A 72 8.69 11.49 -1.70
CA LEU A 72 8.31 12.71 -2.43
C LEU A 72 8.96 13.97 -1.84
N GLN A 73 9.09 14.05 -0.52
CA GLN A 73 9.79 15.15 0.14
C GLN A 73 11.31 15.15 -0.14
N ARG A 74 11.94 13.97 -0.25
CA ARG A 74 13.37 13.89 -0.57
C ARG A 74 13.67 14.27 -2.03
N LEU A 75 12.74 14.03 -2.96
CA LEU A 75 12.89 14.45 -4.36
C LEU A 75 12.53 15.92 -4.59
N SER A 76 11.68 16.52 -3.74
CA SER A 76 11.34 17.95 -3.83
C SER A 76 12.39 18.89 -3.19
N GLY A 77 13.39 18.37 -2.49
CA GLY A 77 14.47 19.14 -1.85
C GLY A 77 15.70 19.40 -2.73
N GLY A 78 15.67 19.03 -4.01
CA GLY A 78 16.87 18.98 -4.87
C GLY A 78 17.18 20.22 -5.72
N HIS A 79 16.39 21.29 -5.71
CA HIS A 79 16.63 22.42 -6.62
C HIS A 79 16.34 23.79 -6.00
N ALA A 80 17.08 24.17 -4.95
CA ALA A 80 17.03 25.54 -4.43
C ALA A 80 18.35 25.97 -3.78
N TRP A 81 19.42 26.11 -4.58
CA TRP A 81 20.52 27.09 -4.42
C TRP A 81 21.51 26.81 -5.57
N THR A 82 21.82 27.72 -6.50
CA THR A 82 22.62 28.93 -6.28
C THR A 82 22.14 30.07 -7.17
N ARG A 83 21.68 31.16 -6.54
CA ARG A 83 21.55 32.45 -7.17
C ARG A 83 22.21 33.48 -6.25
N GLU A 84 23.46 33.80 -6.53
CA GLU A 84 24.27 34.90 -6.00
C GLU A 84 25.53 34.94 -6.88
N ALA A 85 26.13 36.05 -7.31
CA ALA A 85 25.80 37.46 -7.33
C ALA A 85 26.90 38.15 -8.18
N ALA A 86 26.55 39.29 -8.78
CA ALA A 86 27.42 40.34 -9.33
C ALA A 86 28.26 40.03 -10.58
#